data_AF-A0A7X1U6I5-F1
#
_entry.id   AF-A0A7X1U6I5-F1
#
_cell.length_a   1.000
_cell.length_b   1.000
_cell.length_c   1.000
_cell.angle_alpha   90.00
_cell.angle_beta   90.00
_cell.angle_gamma   90.00
#
_symmetry.space_group_name_H-M   'P 1'
#
loop_
_entity.id
_entity.type
_entity.pdbx_description
1 polymer ?
#
loop_
_entity_poly.entity_id
_entity_poly.type
_entity_poly.pdbx_seq_one_letter_code
_entity_poly.pdbx_strand_id
1 'polypeptide(L)'
;MGMYIAISKNIGWGTSGGVFDCIVEATRKQFGSSHTACMSEIYRPLEEQGQSFIALDEVDAHCFKLFYKNCKRAMDEFPNSEHGKFVPSGHLPGILWNWSEILRLMSEDPRFFA
;
A
#
# COMPACT_ATOMS: atom_id res chain seq x y z
N MET A 1 -4.95 9.74 14.58
CA MET A 1 -3.54 9.31 14.41
C MET A 1 -3.20 9.34 12.94
N GLY A 2 -1.98 9.74 12.58
CA GLY A 2 -1.48 9.57 11.22
C GLY A 2 -1.06 8.13 11.02
N MET A 3 -1.28 7.60 9.82
CA MET A 3 -0.83 6.28 9.41
C MET A 3 0.28 6.42 8.37
N TYR A 4 1.15 5.41 8.25
CA TYR A 4 2.38 5.52 7.47
C TYR A 4 2.68 4.27 6.65
N ILE A 5 3.28 4.45 5.47
CA ILE A 5 3.85 3.36 4.67
C ILE A 5 5.35 3.61 4.59
N ALA A 6 6.14 2.79 5.27
CA ALA A 6 7.61 2.84 5.19
C ALA A 6 8.04 2.21 3.87
N ILE A 7 8.59 3.00 2.96
CA ILE A 7 8.94 2.53 1.62
C ILE A 7 10.39 2.08 1.60
N SER A 8 11.30 2.92 2.07
CA SER A 8 12.73 2.65 2.15
C SER A 8 13.35 3.41 3.32
N LYS A 9 14.65 3.22 3.57
CA LYS A 9 15.34 3.93 4.64
C LYS A 9 15.17 5.44 4.49
N ASN A 10 14.47 6.06 5.44
CA ASN A 10 14.10 7.48 5.48
C ASN A 10 13.11 7.94 4.38
N ILE A 11 12.48 7.03 3.64
CA ILE A 11 11.46 7.36 2.64
C ILE A 11 10.17 6.63 2.99
N GLY A 12 9.06 7.38 3.03
CA GLY A 12 7.74 6.79 3.10
C GLY A 12 6.64 7.83 2.99
N TRP A 13 5.41 7.36 3.14
CA TRP A 13 4.23 8.17 2.89
C TRP A 13 3.28 8.18 4.09
N GLY A 14 2.98 9.37 4.59
CA GLY A 14 2.04 9.58 5.69
C GLY A 14 0.69 10.05 5.19
N THR A 15 -0.40 9.52 5.73
CA THR A 15 -1.76 9.95 5.40
C THR A 15 -2.73 9.77 6.57
N SER A 16 -4.00 10.14 6.37
CA SER A 16 -5.05 9.93 7.37
C SER A 16 -5.44 8.45 7.47
N GLY A 17 -5.95 8.02 8.63
CA GLY A 17 -6.37 6.63 8.87
C GLY A 17 -7.32 6.07 7.80
N GLY A 18 -8.40 6.78 7.48
CA GLY A 18 -9.36 6.27 6.48
C GLY A 18 -8.77 6.12 5.07
N VAL A 19 -7.86 7.01 4.66
CA VAL A 19 -7.17 6.89 3.36
C VAL A 19 -6.17 5.74 3.38
N PHE A 20 -5.43 5.60 4.47
CA PHE A 20 -4.51 4.49 4.67
C PHE A 20 -5.24 3.15 4.63
N ASP A 21 -6.34 3.00 5.35
CA ASP A 21 -7.13 1.76 5.38
C ASP A 21 -7.64 1.41 3.97
N CYS A 22 -8.12 2.40 3.20
CA CYS A 22 -8.51 2.18 1.80
C CYS A 22 -7.35 1.60 0.98
N ILE A 23 -6.16 2.20 1.09
CA ILE A 23 -4.97 1.82 0.33
C ILE A 23 -4.50 0.41 0.72
N VAL A 24 -4.30 0.22 2.01
CA VAL A 24 -3.63 -0.95 2.59
C VAL A 24 -4.52 -2.18 2.50
N GLU A 25 -5.82 -2.06 2.77
CA GLU A 25 -6.76 -3.19 2.68
C GLU A 25 -7.10 -3.57 1.25
N ALA A 26 -7.28 -2.61 0.34
CA ALA A 26 -7.50 -2.94 -1.06
C ALA A 26 -6.27 -3.59 -1.68
N THR A 27 -5.07 -3.10 -1.35
CA THR A 27 -3.80 -3.70 -1.79
C THR A 27 -3.65 -5.12 -1.25
N ARG A 28 -3.98 -5.34 0.02
CA ARG A 28 -3.93 -6.65 0.67
C ARG A 28 -4.80 -7.67 -0.04
N LYS A 29 -6.02 -7.30 -0.42
CA LYS A 29 -6.97 -8.18 -1.13
C LYS A 29 -6.46 -8.70 -2.48
N GLN A 30 -5.43 -8.06 -3.04
CA GLN A 30 -4.81 -8.51 -4.30
C GLN A 30 -3.74 -9.59 -4.08
N PHE A 31 -3.32 -9.85 -2.84
CA PHE A 31 -2.41 -10.94 -2.54
C PHE A 31 -3.13 -12.29 -2.65
N GLY A 32 -2.61 -13.18 -3.51
CA GLY A 32 -3.03 -14.57 -3.58
C GLY A 32 -2.37 -15.44 -2.50
N SER A 33 -2.85 -16.67 -2.34
CA SER A 33 -2.34 -17.64 -1.35
C SER A 33 -0.84 -17.96 -1.52
N SER A 34 -0.32 -17.91 -2.75
CA SER A 34 1.11 -18.09 -3.05
C SER A 34 2.01 -16.96 -2.55
N HIS A 35 1.43 -15.84 -2.11
CA HIS A 35 2.16 -14.62 -1.73
C HIS A 35 2.07 -14.30 -0.23
N THR A 36 1.62 -15.28 0.57
CA THR A 36 1.34 -15.09 2.00
C THR A 36 2.60 -14.69 2.79
N ALA A 37 3.78 -15.19 2.42
CA ALA A 37 5.04 -14.82 3.08
C ALA A 37 5.33 -13.31 2.96
N CYS A 38 5.35 -12.77 1.73
CA CYS A 38 5.53 -11.34 1.51
C CYS A 38 4.44 -10.50 2.18
N MET A 39 3.18 -10.95 2.10
CA MET A 39 2.07 -10.23 2.74
C MET A 39 2.25 -10.17 4.27
N SER A 40 2.56 -11.31 4.90
CA SER A 40 2.79 -11.36 6.34
C SER A 40 3.93 -10.43 6.74
N GLU A 41 5.06 -10.47 6.03
CA GLU A 41 6.21 -9.64 6.35
C GLU A 41 5.92 -8.14 6.26
N ILE A 42 5.26 -7.69 5.17
CA ILE A 42 4.94 -6.28 4.94
C ILE A 42 3.96 -5.73 5.98
N TYR A 43 2.96 -6.53 6.34
CA TYR A 43 1.86 -6.09 7.19
C TYR A 43 2.07 -6.44 8.68
N ARG A 44 3.11 -7.21 9.02
CA ARG A 44 3.45 -7.59 10.39
C ARG A 44 3.46 -6.42 11.38
N PRO A 45 4.04 -5.23 11.09
CA PRO A 45 4.01 -4.13 12.04
C PRO A 45 2.59 -3.68 12.37
N LEU A 46 1.70 -3.63 11.37
CA LEU A 46 0.30 -3.25 11.54
C LEU A 46 -0.49 -4.33 12.31
N GLU A 47 -0.36 -5.59 11.92
CA GLU A 47 -1.22 -6.67 12.42
C GLU A 47 -0.75 -7.29 13.73
N GLU A 48 0.53 -7.64 13.81
CA GLU A 48 1.06 -8.42 14.93
C GLU A 48 1.63 -7.51 16.02
N GLN A 49 2.10 -6.32 15.64
CA GLN A 49 2.77 -5.37 16.55
C GLN A 49 1.89 -4.17 16.91
N GLY A 50 0.69 -4.07 16.33
CA GLY A 50 -0.28 -3.00 16.62
C GLY A 50 0.20 -1.60 16.26
N GLN A 51 1.15 -1.48 15.31
CA GLN A 51 1.71 -0.21 14.88
C GLN A 51 0.78 0.49 13.87
N SER A 52 1.00 1.78 13.65
CA SER A 52 0.25 2.60 12.68
C SER A 52 0.89 2.61 11.28
N PHE A 53 1.60 1.55 10.89
CA PHE A 53 2.29 1.49 9.60
C PHE A 53 2.46 0.08 9.04
N ILE A 54 2.69 -0.01 7.72
CA ILE A 54 3.24 -1.20 7.05
C ILE A 54 4.68 -0.92 6.62
N ALA A 55 5.50 -1.97 6.51
CA ALA A 55 6.92 -1.86 6.23
C ALA A 55 7.29 -2.53 4.90
N LEU A 56 7.75 -1.74 3.95
CA LEU A 56 8.36 -2.20 2.70
C LEU A 56 9.88 -2.07 2.74
N ASP A 57 10.46 -1.36 3.70
CA ASP A 57 11.90 -1.12 3.82
C ASP A 57 12.68 -2.34 4.33
N GLU A 58 12.01 -3.27 5.02
CA GLU A 58 12.60 -4.52 5.51
C GLU A 58 12.55 -5.67 4.49
N VAL A 59 11.71 -5.57 3.45
CA VAL A 59 11.51 -6.67 2.51
C VAL A 59 12.46 -6.64 1.32
N ASP A 60 12.69 -7.81 0.74
CA ASP A 60 13.52 -7.98 -0.44
C ASP A 60 12.89 -7.38 -1.73
N ALA A 61 13.66 -7.34 -2.81
CA ALA A 61 13.19 -6.81 -4.09
C ALA A 61 12.00 -7.60 -4.67
N HIS A 62 11.87 -8.90 -4.34
CA HIS A 62 10.77 -9.72 -4.82
C HIS A 62 9.44 -9.27 -4.17
N CYS A 63 9.38 -9.24 -2.85
CA CYS A 63 8.21 -8.80 -2.10
C CYS A 63 7.89 -7.32 -2.35
N PHE A 64 8.91 -6.47 -2.50
CA PHE A 64 8.74 -5.07 -2.84
C PHE A 64 8.02 -4.88 -4.19
N LYS A 65 8.51 -5.54 -5.25
CA LYS A 65 7.89 -5.48 -6.59
C LYS A 65 6.51 -6.12 -6.62
N LEU A 66 6.32 -7.18 -5.83
CA LEU A 66 5.01 -7.83 -5.70
C LEU A 66 3.98 -6.89 -5.06
N PHE A 67 4.36 -6.19 -3.98
CA PHE A 67 3.51 -5.17 -3.38
C PHE A 67 3.21 -4.06 -4.38
N TYR A 68 4.19 -3.55 -5.13
CA TYR A 68 3.96 -2.52 -6.15
C TYR A 68 2.88 -2.95 -7.15
N LYS A 69 3.00 -4.17 -7.68
CA LYS A 69 2.05 -4.71 -8.67
C LYS A 69 0.63 -4.80 -8.09
N ASN A 70 0.51 -5.32 -6.87
CA ASN A 70 -0.76 -5.46 -6.18
C ASN A 70 -1.35 -4.09 -5.80
N CYS A 71 -0.51 -3.15 -5.37
CA CYS A 71 -0.87 -1.79 -5.02
C CYS A 71 -1.39 -1.02 -6.24
N LYS A 72 -0.69 -1.12 -7.37
CA LYS A 72 -1.13 -0.52 -8.65
C LYS A 72 -2.47 -1.10 -9.10
N ARG A 73 -2.60 -2.43 -9.08
CA ARG A 73 -3.85 -3.10 -9.44
C ARG A 73 -5.00 -2.67 -8.53
N ALA A 74 -4.76 -2.60 -7.23
CA ALA A 74 -5.77 -2.14 -6.27
C ALA A 74 -6.20 -0.69 -6.56
N MET A 75 -5.27 0.22 -6.86
CA MET A 75 -5.57 1.60 -7.26
C MET A 75 -6.47 1.64 -8.50
N ASP A 76 -6.12 0.88 -9.54
CA ASP A 76 -6.86 0.87 -10.82
C ASP A 76 -8.27 0.28 -10.66
N GLU A 77 -8.43 -0.74 -9.80
CA GLU A 77 -9.73 -1.39 -9.53
C GLU A 77 -10.57 -0.64 -8.48
N PHE A 78 -9.96 0.18 -7.61
CA PHE A 78 -10.62 0.78 -6.45
C PHE A 78 -11.89 1.57 -6.80
N PRO A 79 -11.93 2.45 -7.82
CA PRO A 79 -13.14 3.19 -8.19
C PRO A 79 -14.37 2.31 -8.49
N ASN A 80 -14.12 1.10 -9.00
CA ASN A 80 -15.16 0.15 -9.38
C ASN A 80 -15.43 -0.90 -8.30
N SER A 81 -14.63 -0.93 -7.24
CA SER A 81 -14.84 -1.81 -6.09
C SER A 81 -16.07 -1.38 -5.27
N GLU A 82 -16.63 -2.31 -4.49
CA GLU A 82 -17.73 -1.99 -3.57
C GLU A 82 -17.39 -0.81 -2.67
N HIS A 83 -16.17 -0.78 -2.09
CA HIS A 83 -15.75 0.31 -1.22
C HIS A 83 -15.62 1.64 -1.97
N GLY A 84 -15.01 1.63 -3.16
CA GLY A 84 -14.83 2.85 -3.96
C GLY A 84 -16.15 3.49 -4.40
N LYS A 85 -17.20 2.69 -4.65
CA LYS A 85 -18.54 3.20 -4.97
C LYS A 85 -19.22 3.92 -3.81
N PHE A 86 -18.87 3.58 -2.56
CA PHE A 86 -19.38 4.27 -1.36
C PHE A 86 -18.57 5.51 -0.97
N VAL A 87 -17.40 5.72 -1.56
CA VAL A 87 -16.62 6.94 -1.35
C VAL A 87 -17.33 8.11 -2.05
N PRO A 88 -17.58 9.24 -1.37
CA PRO A 88 -18.10 10.44 -2.01
C PRO A 88 -17.24 10.84 -3.21
N SER A 89 -17.86 11.14 -4.35
CA SER A 89 -17.16 11.40 -5.61
C SER A 89 -16.10 12.50 -5.51
N GLY A 90 -16.30 13.50 -4.64
CA GLY A 90 -15.32 14.56 -4.37
C GLY A 90 -14.06 14.11 -3.61
N HIS A 91 -14.09 12.96 -2.93
CA HIS A 91 -12.96 12.44 -2.15
C HIS A 91 -12.12 11.42 -2.93
N LEU A 92 -12.73 10.73 -3.90
CA LEU A 92 -12.07 9.68 -4.69
C LEU A 92 -10.77 10.16 -5.37
N PRO A 93 -10.70 11.34 -6.02
CA PRO A 93 -9.45 11.84 -6.59
C PRO A 93 -8.32 11.99 -5.56
N GLY A 94 -8.65 12.43 -4.33
CA GLY A 94 -7.66 12.56 -3.26
C GLY A 94 -7.10 11.23 -2.79
N ILE A 95 -7.94 10.18 -2.73
CA ILE A 95 -7.50 8.82 -2.40
C ILE A 95 -6.57 8.29 -3.50
N LEU A 96 -6.96 8.41 -4.77
CA LEU A 96 -6.14 7.96 -5.90
C LEU A 96 -4.82 8.73 -5.99
N TRP A 97 -4.81 10.02 -5.67
CA TRP A 97 -3.58 10.80 -5.62
C TRP A 97 -2.61 10.27 -4.54
N ASN A 98 -3.09 9.96 -3.33
CA ASN A 98 -2.25 9.36 -2.27
C ASN A 98 -1.65 8.03 -2.74
N TRP A 99 -2.45 7.22 -3.42
CA TRP A 99 -1.98 5.96 -4.00
C TRP A 99 -0.88 6.17 -5.05
N SER A 100 -1.07 7.16 -5.93
CA SER A 100 -0.12 7.48 -6.98
C SER A 100 1.23 7.94 -6.43
N GLU A 101 1.22 8.68 -5.31
CA GLU A 101 2.46 9.09 -4.64
C GLU A 101 3.22 7.91 -4.03
N ILE A 102 2.51 6.95 -3.44
CA ILE A 102 3.13 5.70 -2.96
C ILE A 102 3.79 4.95 -4.12
N LEU A 103 3.07 4.77 -5.23
CA LEU A 103 3.59 4.09 -6.41
C LEU A 103 4.78 4.84 -7.02
N ARG A 104 4.74 6.16 -7.06
CA ARG A 104 5.87 7.00 -7.52
C ARG A 104 7.11 6.75 -6.67
N LEU A 105 6.99 6.89 -5.35
CA LEU A 105 8.09 6.67 -4.41
C LEU A 105 8.66 5.24 -4.52
N MET A 106 7.81 4.23 -4.69
CA MET A 106 8.27 2.87 -4.92
C MET A 106 9.02 2.70 -6.25
N SER A 107 8.57 3.36 -7.32
CA SER A 107 9.23 3.27 -8.64
C SER A 107 10.58 3.98 -8.71
N GLU A 108 10.85 4.86 -7.75
CA GLU A 108 12.13 5.55 -7.58
C GLU A 108 13.13 4.75 -6.71
N ASP A 109 12.67 3.68 -6.04
CA ASP A 109 13.50 2.83 -5.19
C ASP A 109 14.41 1.89 -6.02
N PRO A 110 15.70 1.72 -5.68
CA PRO A 110 16.60 0.81 -6.39
C PRO A 110 16.10 -0.63 -6.52
N ARG A 111 15.33 -1.14 -5.55
CA ARG A 111 14.76 -2.50 -5.58
C ARG A 111 13.74 -2.69 -6.71
N PHE A 112 13.23 -1.61 -7.29
CA PHE A 112 12.35 -1.66 -8.45
C PHE A 112 13.07 -2.12 -9.72
N PHE A 113 14.37 -1.81 -9.84
CA PHE A 113 15.20 -2.14 -11.01
C PHE A 113 16.07 -3.39 -10.82
N ALA A 114 16.15 -3.90 -9.60
CA ALA A 114 16.92 -5.08 -9.22
C ALA A 114 16.29 -6.39 -9.68
#